data_AF-A0A2V9Y0M6-F1
#
_entry.id   AF-A0A2V9Y0M6-F1
#
_cell.length_a   1.000
_cell.length_b   1.000
_cell.length_c   1.000
_cell.angle_alpha   90.00
_cell.angle_beta   90.00
_cell.angle_gamma   90.00
#
_symmetry.space_group_name_H-M   'P 1'
#
loop_
_entity.id
_entity.type
_entity.pdbx_description
1 polymer ?
#
loop_
_entity_poly.entity_id
_entity_poly.type
_entity_poly.pdbx_seq_one_letter_code
_entity_poly.pdbx_strand_id
1 'polypeptide(L)'
;MAGTQWTGSLLLPRHCTSVETCTFEFDLHVDQLVTNELNELLNPHPRKRAWYRLLSPTTQPDDPSILAVLQAAGKLTANRLVLQNLVGEHVSASLELQAGKLRISDLRAEVLGGKHSGEWQADFTVKPPAYSGNGILERVSLAQLAEVMGDGWITGTATARYRLTTSGYSAADLLASADGTLQLEMHDGILAHILLSSSAPLHVSRFKGRVALRDGQFEIQEGKLEAPSGIYHVSGTASLGNKLDIRLLHDASHGFSITGTLAEPRVSAVTRPETQAALKP
;
A
#
# COMPACT_ATOMS: atom_id res chain seq x y z
N MET A 1 -19.03 -12.93 19.63
CA MET A 1 -18.35 -11.79 18.99
C MET A 1 -17.66 -11.04 20.11
N ALA A 2 -16.35 -11.24 20.28
CA ALA A 2 -15.60 -10.54 21.31
C ALA A 2 -15.51 -9.07 20.87
N GLY A 3 -16.12 -8.18 21.64
CA GLY A 3 -16.05 -6.74 21.36
C GLY A 3 -14.61 -6.27 21.49
N THR A 4 -14.18 -5.42 20.57
CA THR A 4 -12.90 -4.72 20.65
C THR A 4 -12.79 -4.01 21.99
N GLN A 5 -11.80 -4.39 22.81
CA GLN A 5 -11.57 -3.75 24.10
C GLN A 5 -10.70 -2.51 23.90
N TRP A 6 -11.22 -1.37 24.36
CA TRP A 6 -10.52 -0.09 24.37
C TRP A 6 -10.22 0.27 25.82
N THR A 7 -8.97 0.64 26.09
CA THR A 7 -8.54 1.17 27.39
C THR A 7 -7.75 2.44 27.16
N GLY A 8 -7.72 3.33 28.14
CA GLY A 8 -6.98 4.58 27.99
C GLY A 8 -7.55 5.73 28.79
N SER A 9 -7.11 6.92 28.44
CA SER A 9 -7.53 8.17 29.04
C SER A 9 -7.93 9.19 27.98
N LEU A 10 -8.88 10.04 28.34
CA LEU A 10 -9.32 11.15 27.52
C LEU A 10 -9.42 12.40 28.39
N LEU A 11 -8.73 13.46 27.98
CA LEU A 11 -8.67 14.72 28.69
C LEU A 11 -9.52 15.74 27.92
N LEU A 12 -10.58 16.21 28.59
CA LEU A 12 -11.43 17.29 28.10
C LEU A 12 -11.07 18.61 28.80
N PRO A 13 -10.84 19.70 28.07
CA PRO A 13 -10.73 21.02 28.67
C PRO A 13 -12.03 21.39 29.41
N ARG A 14 -11.90 21.91 30.64
CA ARG A 14 -13.05 22.19 31.54
C ARG A 14 -14.00 23.31 31.06
N HIS A 15 -13.68 24.01 29.97
CA HIS A 15 -14.45 25.17 29.47
C HIS A 15 -14.80 25.07 27.99
N CYS A 16 -15.08 23.86 27.50
CA CYS A 16 -15.52 23.66 26.12
C CYS A 16 -16.95 24.16 25.88
N THR A 17 -17.07 25.30 25.21
CA THR A 17 -18.36 25.87 24.79
C THR A 17 -18.82 25.33 23.43
N SER A 18 -17.91 24.83 22.58
CA SER A 18 -18.21 24.13 21.33
C SER A 18 -17.15 23.06 21.00
N VAL A 19 -17.55 21.99 20.30
CA VAL A 19 -16.65 20.91 19.84
C VAL A 19 -15.59 21.44 18.86
N GLU A 20 -15.93 22.47 18.08
CA GLU A 20 -15.07 23.11 17.08
C GLU A 20 -13.88 23.87 17.68
N THR A 21 -13.96 24.28 18.95
CA THR A 21 -12.92 25.11 19.61
C THR A 21 -12.12 24.36 20.65
N CYS A 22 -12.39 23.05 20.82
CA CYS A 22 -11.80 22.24 21.85
C CYS A 22 -10.95 21.12 21.32
N THR A 23 -9.66 21.16 21.68
CA THR A 23 -8.74 20.05 21.45
C THR A 23 -8.91 19.01 22.54
N PHE A 24 -9.33 17.82 22.16
CA PHE A 24 -9.40 16.64 23.03
C PHE A 24 -8.03 15.94 23.02
N GLU A 25 -7.46 15.71 24.20
CA GLU A 25 -6.24 14.90 24.30
C GLU A 25 -6.59 13.45 24.65
N PHE A 26 -5.92 12.49 24.01
CA PHE A 26 -6.16 11.08 24.30
C PHE A 26 -4.89 10.23 24.32
N ASP A 27 -4.93 9.18 25.13
CA ASP A 27 -3.98 8.07 25.07
C ASP A 27 -4.79 6.79 25.12
N LEU A 28 -4.88 6.10 23.98
CA LEU A 28 -5.76 4.96 23.77
C LEU A 28 -4.97 3.72 23.40
N HIS A 29 -5.39 2.60 23.98
CA HIS A 29 -4.92 1.25 23.69
C HIS A 29 -6.09 0.39 23.25
N VAL A 30 -5.87 -0.42 22.21
CA VAL A 30 -6.86 -1.36 21.68
C VAL A 30 -6.23 -2.71 21.38
N ASP A 31 -6.95 -3.79 21.69
CA ASP A 31 -6.41 -5.13 21.39
C ASP A 31 -6.35 -5.40 19.89
N GLN A 32 -7.40 -5.04 19.16
CA GLN A 32 -7.49 -5.27 17.73
C GLN A 32 -8.21 -4.14 17.02
N LEU A 33 -7.58 -3.57 15.99
CA LEU A 33 -8.20 -2.60 15.10
C LEU A 33 -8.47 -3.23 13.74
N VAL A 34 -9.71 -3.18 13.26
CA VAL A 34 -10.09 -3.64 11.92
C VAL A 34 -10.45 -2.43 11.07
N THR A 35 -9.73 -2.22 9.98
CA THR A 35 -9.85 -0.98 9.20
C THR A 35 -11.15 -0.85 8.41
N ASN A 36 -11.80 -1.95 8.03
CA ASN A 36 -13.12 -1.87 7.38
C ASN A 36 -14.16 -1.27 8.34
N GLU A 37 -14.13 -1.68 9.60
CA GLU A 37 -14.99 -1.12 10.66
C GLU A 37 -14.62 0.34 10.96
N LEU A 38 -13.32 0.67 10.92
CA LEU A 38 -12.85 2.04 11.08
C LEU A 38 -13.29 2.96 9.93
N ASN A 39 -13.27 2.48 8.68
CA ASN A 39 -13.76 3.25 7.54
C ASN A 39 -15.28 3.49 7.64
N GLU A 40 -16.06 2.53 8.13
CA GLU A 40 -17.49 2.75 8.36
C GLU A 40 -17.76 3.81 9.45
N LEU A 41 -16.90 3.88 10.48
CA LEU A 41 -16.97 4.90 11.53
C LEU A 41 -16.50 6.28 11.06
N LEU A 42 -15.43 6.33 10.25
CA LEU A 42 -14.80 7.58 9.82
C LEU A 42 -15.47 8.18 8.56
N ASN A 43 -15.94 7.32 7.67
CA ASN A 43 -16.71 7.69 6.48
C ASN A 43 -18.11 7.08 6.61
N PRO A 44 -19.04 7.73 7.35
CA PRO A 44 -20.44 7.37 7.32
C PRO A 44 -20.96 7.69 5.92
N HIS A 45 -20.87 6.73 5.01
CA HIS A 45 -21.50 6.84 3.72
C HIS A 45 -22.99 7.06 3.95
N PRO A 46 -23.66 7.90 3.15
CA PRO A 46 -25.11 7.81 3.06
C PRO A 46 -25.44 6.43 2.48
N ARG A 47 -25.65 5.42 3.34
CA ARG A 47 -26.24 4.13 2.93
C ARG A 47 -27.44 4.48 2.06
N LYS A 48 -27.50 3.93 0.84
CA LYS A 48 -28.58 4.12 -0.13
C LYS A 48 -29.90 4.31 0.62
N ARG A 49 -30.35 5.56 0.72
CA ARG A 49 -31.47 5.92 1.58
C ARG A 49 -32.66 5.17 1.04
N ALA A 50 -33.25 4.33 1.88
CA ALA A 50 -34.48 3.67 1.50
C ALA A 50 -35.54 4.76 1.25
N TRP A 51 -36.18 4.70 0.09
CA TRP A 51 -37.05 5.75 -0.45
C TRP A 51 -38.14 6.22 0.52
N TYR A 52 -38.54 5.36 1.46
CA TYR A 52 -39.52 5.68 2.51
C TYR A 52 -39.02 6.69 3.57
N ARG A 53 -37.71 6.95 3.69
CA ARG A 53 -37.15 8.01 4.55
C ARG A 53 -37.11 9.40 3.90
N LEU A 54 -37.47 9.52 2.61
CA LEU A 54 -37.64 10.80 1.93
C LEU A 54 -38.98 11.49 2.28
N LEU A 55 -39.87 10.77 2.99
CA LEU A 55 -41.21 11.24 3.35
C LEU A 55 -41.30 11.77 4.80
N SER A 56 -40.18 11.82 5.52
CA SER A 56 -40.12 12.37 6.88
C SER A 56 -39.68 13.85 6.84
N PRO A 57 -40.50 14.82 7.32
CA PRO A 57 -40.19 16.25 7.21
C PRO A 57 -39.06 16.75 8.14
N THR A 58 -38.41 15.86 8.89
CA THR A 58 -37.40 16.22 9.90
C THR A 58 -36.13 15.42 9.66
N THR A 59 -35.31 15.83 8.69
CA THR A 59 -33.87 15.50 8.67
C THR A 59 -33.18 16.37 7.63
N GLN A 60 -32.42 17.34 8.12
CA GLN A 60 -31.64 18.27 7.31
C GLN A 60 -30.54 17.50 6.55
N PRO A 61 -30.29 17.77 5.26
CA PRO A 61 -29.41 16.92 4.43
C PRO A 61 -27.91 17.05 4.66
N ASP A 62 -27.45 17.94 5.55
CA ASP A 62 -26.03 18.36 5.63
C ASP A 62 -25.54 18.47 7.08
N ASP A 63 -25.69 17.42 7.90
CA ASP A 63 -24.94 17.39 9.16
C ASP A 63 -23.44 17.22 8.83
N PRO A 64 -22.58 18.18 9.19
CA PRO A 64 -21.14 18.05 8.97
C PRO A 64 -20.65 16.79 9.69
N SER A 65 -19.84 15.98 9.00
CA SER A 65 -19.19 14.83 9.63
C SER A 65 -18.53 15.28 10.93
N ILE A 66 -18.72 14.54 12.03
CA ILE A 66 -18.14 14.90 13.33
C ILE A 66 -16.62 15.07 13.24
N LEU A 67 -15.96 14.36 12.31
CA LEU A 67 -14.54 14.50 12.02
C LEU A 67 -14.15 15.85 11.41
N ALA A 68 -15.07 16.53 10.73
CA ALA A 68 -14.83 17.85 10.16
C ALA A 68 -14.72 18.94 11.25
N VAL A 69 -15.35 18.68 12.40
CA VAL A 69 -15.52 19.62 13.51
C VAL A 69 -14.63 19.28 14.70
N LEU A 70 -14.31 18.00 14.90
CA LEU A 70 -13.52 17.52 16.02
C LEU A 70 -12.05 17.97 15.93
N GLN A 71 -11.52 18.54 17.02
CA GLN A 71 -10.07 18.72 17.20
C GLN A 71 -9.57 17.72 18.23
N ALA A 72 -8.69 16.80 17.87
CA ALA A 72 -8.18 15.80 18.81
C ALA A 72 -6.69 15.53 18.55
N ALA A 73 -5.93 15.32 19.61
CA ALA A 73 -4.52 14.95 19.51
C ALA A 73 -4.19 13.89 20.55
N GLY A 74 -3.36 12.91 20.19
CA GLY A 74 -3.11 11.83 21.12
C GLY A 74 -2.27 10.69 20.58
N LYS A 75 -2.10 9.67 21.43
CA LYS A 75 -1.44 8.42 21.05
C LYS A 75 -2.46 7.31 20.90
N LEU A 76 -2.26 6.50 19.88
CA LEU A 76 -2.99 5.27 19.67
C LEU A 76 -2.00 4.11 19.61
N THR A 77 -2.25 3.09 20.43
CA THR A 77 -1.54 1.81 20.37
C THR A 77 -2.52 0.69 20.10
N ALA A 78 -2.12 -0.27 19.26
CA ALA A 78 -2.91 -1.46 18.99
C ALA A 78 -2.04 -2.71 19.01
N ASN A 79 -2.47 -3.76 19.72
CA ASN A 79 -1.74 -5.03 19.70
C ASN A 79 -1.77 -5.64 18.29
N ARG A 80 -2.92 -5.51 17.60
CA ARG A 80 -3.12 -6.02 16.26
C ARG A 80 -3.91 -5.05 15.39
N LEU A 81 -3.46 -4.86 14.16
CA LEU A 81 -4.14 -4.10 13.11
C LEU A 81 -4.42 -5.02 11.94
N VAL A 82 -5.67 -5.07 11.48
CA VAL A 82 -6.09 -5.87 10.33
C VAL A 82 -6.54 -4.94 9.21
N LEU A 83 -5.78 -4.95 8.12
CA LEU A 83 -6.06 -4.29 6.83
C LEU A 83 -6.34 -5.35 5.77
N GLN A 84 -7.62 -5.69 5.58
CA GLN A 84 -8.01 -6.81 4.71
C GLN A 84 -7.24 -8.09 5.07
N ASN A 85 -6.34 -8.56 4.19
CA ASN A 85 -5.52 -9.74 4.40
C ASN A 85 -4.15 -9.42 5.04
N LEU A 86 -3.80 -8.13 5.19
CA LEU A 86 -2.57 -7.70 5.83
C LEU A 86 -2.79 -7.53 7.33
N VAL A 87 -1.89 -8.12 8.12
CA VAL A 87 -1.88 -7.98 9.57
C VAL A 87 -0.61 -7.23 9.98
N GLY A 88 -0.80 -6.23 10.85
CA GLY A 88 0.27 -5.57 11.57
C GLY A 88 0.14 -5.84 13.07
N GLU A 89 1.27 -5.94 13.75
CA GLU A 89 1.35 -6.15 15.20
C GLU A 89 2.11 -4.99 15.85
N HIS A 90 1.90 -4.82 17.17
CA HIS A 90 2.59 -3.82 17.98
C HIS A 90 2.52 -2.41 17.37
N VAL A 91 1.32 -2.02 16.94
CA VAL A 91 1.10 -0.76 16.24
C VAL A 91 1.13 0.39 17.24
N SER A 92 1.84 1.45 16.90
CA SER A 92 1.84 2.71 17.65
C SER A 92 1.85 3.89 16.69
N ALA A 93 1.09 4.93 17.00
CA ALA A 93 1.06 6.18 16.22
C ALA A 93 0.66 7.37 17.08
N SER A 94 1.16 8.55 16.70
CA SER A 94 0.67 9.83 17.17
C SER A 94 -0.37 10.35 16.17
N LEU A 95 -1.55 10.70 16.65
CA LEU A 95 -2.68 11.15 15.84
C LEU A 95 -3.00 12.61 16.17
N GLU A 96 -3.29 13.39 15.15
CA GLU A 96 -3.79 14.76 15.28
C GLU A 96 -4.89 14.98 14.23
N LEU A 97 -6.11 15.21 14.69
CA LEU A 97 -7.25 15.56 13.87
C LEU A 97 -7.57 17.03 14.10
N GLN A 98 -7.56 17.82 13.03
CA GLN A 98 -7.93 19.23 13.09
C GLN A 98 -8.64 19.64 11.81
N ALA A 99 -9.82 20.24 11.94
CA ALA A 99 -10.59 20.78 10.81
C ALA A 99 -10.77 19.77 9.64
N GLY A 100 -11.11 18.52 9.96
CA GLY A 100 -11.28 17.46 8.95
C GLY A 100 -9.98 16.91 8.34
N LYS A 101 -8.81 17.25 8.89
CA LYS A 101 -7.52 16.70 8.48
C LYS A 101 -6.92 15.87 9.58
N LEU A 102 -6.67 14.59 9.31
CA LEU A 102 -6.01 13.66 10.21
C LEU A 102 -4.54 13.54 9.80
N ARG A 103 -3.63 13.87 10.72
CA ARG A 103 -2.19 13.62 10.62
C ARG A 103 -1.85 12.44 11.52
N ILE A 104 -1.09 11.50 10.97
CA ILE A 104 -0.57 10.31 11.64
C ILE A 104 0.95 10.40 11.55
N SER A 105 1.62 10.61 12.68
CA SER A 105 3.08 10.62 12.76
C SER A 105 3.59 9.51 13.65
N ASP A 106 4.90 9.24 13.56
CA ASP A 106 5.56 8.18 14.32
C ASP A 106 4.86 6.82 14.19
N LEU A 107 4.21 6.55 13.05
CA LEU A 107 3.54 5.28 12.82
C LEU A 107 4.60 4.18 12.78
N ARG A 108 4.49 3.22 13.69
CA ARG A 108 5.34 2.03 13.76
C ARG A 108 4.48 0.80 13.88
N ALA A 109 4.88 -0.26 13.19
CA ALA A 109 4.23 -1.56 13.28
C ALA A 109 5.21 -2.67 12.89
N GLU A 110 4.94 -3.89 13.33
CA GLU A 110 5.56 -5.10 12.79
C GLU A 110 4.64 -5.67 11.72
N VAL A 111 5.15 -5.80 10.49
CA VAL A 111 4.35 -6.23 9.33
C VAL A 111 5.17 -7.18 8.48
N LEU A 112 4.55 -8.27 8.00
CA LEU A 112 5.18 -9.25 7.11
C LEU A 112 6.53 -9.77 7.67
N GLY A 113 6.62 -9.98 8.99
CA GLY A 113 7.84 -10.40 9.69
C GLY A 113 8.96 -9.34 9.77
N GLY A 114 8.73 -8.15 9.22
CA GLY A 114 9.62 -7.00 9.25
C GLY A 114 9.07 -5.85 10.09
N LYS A 115 9.65 -4.67 9.91
CA LYS A 115 9.22 -3.44 10.61
C LYS A 115 8.75 -2.38 9.61
N HIS A 116 7.70 -1.67 9.97
CA HIS A 116 7.22 -0.48 9.28
C HIS A 116 7.47 0.76 10.15
N SER A 117 7.89 1.83 9.50
CA SER A 117 7.88 3.18 10.07
C SER A 117 7.41 4.20 9.04
N GLY A 118 6.58 5.17 9.43
CA GLY A 118 6.12 6.17 8.48
C GLY A 118 5.20 7.24 9.03
N GLU A 119 4.65 8.02 8.11
CA GLU A 119 3.72 9.10 8.37
C GLU A 119 2.63 9.10 7.30
N TRP A 120 1.41 9.44 7.71
CA TRP A 120 0.24 9.49 6.85
C TRP A 120 -0.60 10.71 7.16
N GLN A 121 -1.33 11.17 6.15
CA GLN A 121 -2.29 12.25 6.25
C GLN A 121 -3.55 11.84 5.50
N ALA A 122 -4.71 12.17 6.07
CA ALA A 122 -6.01 12.05 5.44
C ALA A 122 -6.72 13.41 5.49
N ASP A 123 -7.12 13.92 4.33
CA ASP A 123 -7.90 15.13 4.17
C ASP A 123 -9.34 14.76 3.81
N PHE A 124 -10.24 14.90 4.79
CA PHE A 124 -11.67 14.62 4.64
C PHE A 124 -12.46 15.87 4.18
N THR A 125 -11.79 17.00 3.95
CA THR A 125 -12.44 18.25 3.51
C THR A 125 -12.69 18.28 1.99
N VAL A 126 -11.93 17.46 1.25
CA VAL A 126 -12.07 17.27 -0.20
C VAL A 126 -12.94 16.06 -0.51
N LYS A 127 -13.63 16.09 -1.66
CA LYS A 127 -14.49 15.00 -2.14
C LYS A 127 -14.01 14.52 -3.52
N PRO A 128 -13.50 13.28 -3.65
CA PRO A 128 -13.32 12.27 -2.60
C PRO A 128 -12.20 12.63 -1.59
N PRO A 129 -12.20 12.04 -0.37
CA PRO A 129 -11.13 12.22 0.60
C PRO A 129 -9.77 11.89 -0.01
N ALA A 130 -8.77 12.69 0.31
CA ALA A 130 -7.41 12.52 -0.18
C ALA A 130 -6.51 11.98 0.93
N TYR A 131 -5.63 11.06 0.58
CA TYR A 131 -4.69 10.44 1.49
C TYR A 131 -3.28 10.55 0.92
N SER A 132 -2.30 10.81 1.79
CA SER A 132 -0.90 10.83 1.40
C SER A 132 -0.05 10.25 2.51
N GLY A 133 1.06 9.62 2.15
CA GLY A 133 1.96 9.07 3.16
C GLY A 133 3.29 8.64 2.59
N ASN A 134 4.23 8.45 3.50
CA ASN A 134 5.54 7.91 3.21
C ASN A 134 6.04 7.05 4.35
N GLY A 135 6.92 6.11 4.04
CA GLY A 135 7.48 5.26 5.05
C GLY A 135 8.58 4.35 4.54
N ILE A 136 9.07 3.54 5.47
CA ILE A 136 10.10 2.54 5.26
C ILE A 136 9.57 1.21 5.80
N LEU A 137 9.68 0.18 4.97
CA LEU A 137 9.51 -1.22 5.34
C LEU A 137 10.92 -1.82 5.41
N GLU A 138 11.27 -2.43 6.53
CA GLU A 138 12.60 -3.00 6.75
C GLU A 138 12.49 -4.50 6.97
N ARG A 139 13.27 -5.25 6.19
CA ARG A 139 13.40 -6.70 6.27
C ARG A 139 12.06 -7.45 6.27
N VAL A 140 11.14 -7.04 5.40
CA VAL A 140 9.87 -7.75 5.22
C VAL A 140 10.10 -9.07 4.49
N SER A 141 9.36 -10.10 4.88
CA SER A 141 9.33 -11.39 4.23
C SER A 141 8.48 -11.33 2.96
N LEU A 142 9.12 -11.55 1.82
CA LEU A 142 8.42 -11.62 0.55
C LEU A 142 7.57 -12.88 0.42
N ALA A 143 7.91 -13.94 1.15
CA ALA A 143 7.08 -15.15 1.22
C ALA A 143 5.73 -14.86 1.92
N GLN A 144 5.76 -14.10 3.03
CA GLN A 144 4.51 -13.69 3.70
C GLN A 144 3.69 -12.73 2.84
N LEU A 145 4.35 -11.84 2.09
CA LEU A 145 3.65 -10.98 1.11
C LEU A 145 2.97 -11.82 0.03
N ALA A 146 3.65 -12.84 -0.49
CA ALA A 146 3.14 -13.75 -1.50
C ALA A 146 1.88 -14.51 -0.98
N GLU A 147 1.91 -14.98 0.28
CA GLU A 147 0.76 -15.60 0.94
C GLU A 147 -0.44 -14.65 1.05
N VAL A 148 -0.22 -13.38 1.43
CA VAL A 148 -1.30 -12.36 1.47
C VAL A 148 -1.92 -12.14 0.09
N MET A 149 -1.12 -12.26 -0.97
CA MET A 149 -1.56 -12.18 -2.36
C MET A 149 -2.20 -13.47 -2.88
N GLY A 150 -2.15 -14.55 -2.10
CA GLY A 150 -2.76 -15.84 -2.44
C GLY A 150 -1.95 -16.69 -3.43
N ASP A 151 -0.68 -16.36 -3.67
CA ASP A 151 0.19 -17.11 -4.58
C ASP A 151 1.65 -17.04 -4.12
N GLY A 152 2.35 -18.18 -4.10
CA GLY A 152 3.75 -18.30 -3.63
C GLY A 152 4.78 -17.85 -4.67
N TRP A 153 4.54 -16.73 -5.37
CA TRP A 153 5.35 -16.29 -6.52
C TRP A 153 6.77 -15.85 -6.15
N ILE A 154 7.02 -15.47 -4.89
CA ILE A 154 8.30 -14.92 -4.45
C ILE A 154 8.66 -15.32 -3.01
N THR A 155 9.95 -15.45 -2.76
CA THR A 155 10.54 -15.52 -1.42
C THR A 155 11.69 -14.51 -1.28
N GLY A 156 12.32 -14.46 -0.10
CA GLY A 156 13.43 -13.57 0.21
C GLY A 156 13.03 -12.45 1.16
N THR A 157 13.96 -11.52 1.36
CA THR A 157 13.79 -10.39 2.28
C THR A 157 13.87 -9.09 1.52
N ALA A 158 12.95 -8.15 1.79
CA ALA A 158 12.96 -6.84 1.16
C ALA A 158 13.00 -5.68 2.17
N THR A 159 13.61 -4.59 1.74
CA THR A 159 13.51 -3.27 2.34
C THR A 159 12.98 -2.32 1.28
N ALA A 160 11.99 -1.50 1.64
CA ALA A 160 11.36 -0.59 0.70
C ALA A 160 11.12 0.78 1.33
N ARG A 161 11.37 1.85 0.56
CA ARG A 161 10.95 3.21 0.89
C ARG A 161 9.86 3.62 -0.08
N TYR A 162 8.74 4.11 0.43
CA TYR A 162 7.61 4.49 -0.40
C TYR A 162 7.16 5.92 -0.13
N ARG A 163 6.55 6.53 -1.16
CA ARG A 163 5.69 7.70 -1.07
C ARG A 163 4.45 7.44 -1.90
N LEU A 164 3.28 7.65 -1.33
CA LEU A 164 2.00 7.34 -1.96
C LEU A 164 1.02 8.51 -1.77
N THR A 165 0.24 8.78 -2.80
CA THR A 165 -0.97 9.60 -2.75
C THR A 165 -2.12 8.82 -3.36
N THR A 166 -3.30 8.93 -2.77
CA THR A 166 -4.50 8.23 -3.23
C THR A 166 -5.74 9.00 -2.78
N SER A 167 -6.89 8.73 -3.40
CA SER A 167 -8.16 9.36 -3.04
C SER A 167 -9.32 8.40 -3.25
N GLY A 168 -10.36 8.50 -2.43
CA GLY A 168 -11.50 7.62 -2.59
C GLY A 168 -12.20 7.26 -1.30
N TYR A 169 -13.27 6.48 -1.45
CA TYR A 169 -14.11 6.04 -0.34
C TYR A 169 -14.01 4.53 -0.08
N SER A 170 -13.66 3.77 -1.11
CA SER A 170 -13.49 2.32 -1.06
C SER A 170 -12.05 1.91 -1.38
N ALA A 171 -11.67 0.69 -1.00
CA ALA A 171 -10.37 0.13 -1.36
C ALA A 171 -10.12 0.11 -2.88
N ALA A 172 -11.17 -0.07 -3.69
CA ALA A 172 -11.09 -0.03 -5.14
C ALA A 172 -10.76 1.38 -5.66
N ASP A 173 -11.40 2.42 -5.10
CA ASP A 173 -11.12 3.82 -5.46
C ASP A 173 -9.69 4.21 -5.08
N LEU A 174 -9.26 3.79 -3.88
CA LEU A 174 -7.92 4.07 -3.39
C LEU A 174 -6.87 3.42 -4.30
N LEU A 175 -7.09 2.18 -4.70
CA LEU A 175 -6.19 1.47 -5.59
C LEU A 175 -6.15 2.10 -6.99
N ALA A 176 -7.30 2.48 -7.54
CA ALA A 176 -7.40 3.05 -8.88
C ALA A 176 -6.78 4.45 -8.99
N SER A 177 -6.84 5.25 -7.93
CA SER A 177 -6.28 6.61 -7.87
C SER A 177 -4.88 6.68 -7.28
N ALA A 178 -4.28 5.54 -6.93
CA ALA A 178 -2.96 5.50 -6.33
C ALA A 178 -1.89 6.00 -7.31
N ASP A 179 -1.17 7.03 -6.90
CA ASP A 179 0.07 7.51 -7.53
C ASP A 179 1.19 7.50 -6.49
N GLY A 180 2.37 7.02 -6.86
CA GLY A 180 3.46 6.94 -5.91
C GLY A 180 4.79 6.50 -6.49
N THR A 181 5.77 6.44 -5.59
CA THR A 181 7.11 5.94 -5.88
C THR A 181 7.54 4.97 -4.80
N LEU A 182 8.23 3.91 -5.22
CA LEU A 182 8.76 2.86 -4.38
C LEU A 182 10.23 2.65 -4.75
N GLN A 183 11.13 2.79 -3.78
CA GLN A 183 12.51 2.34 -3.91
C GLN A 183 12.63 1.05 -3.14
N LEU A 184 13.00 -0.03 -3.81
CA LEU A 184 12.99 -1.36 -3.22
C LEU A 184 14.36 -2.02 -3.39
N GLU A 185 14.73 -2.76 -2.37
CA GLU A 185 15.91 -3.61 -2.33
C GLU A 185 15.52 -4.97 -1.77
N MET A 186 15.82 -6.02 -2.51
CA MET A 186 15.53 -7.40 -2.15
C MET A 186 16.83 -8.19 -2.09
N HIS A 187 16.91 -9.11 -1.14
CA HIS A 187 18.01 -10.05 -0.96
C HIS A 187 17.49 -11.48 -0.92
N ASP A 188 18.33 -12.38 -1.44
CA ASP A 188 18.16 -13.84 -1.36
C ASP A 188 16.75 -14.30 -1.77
N GLY A 189 16.28 -13.76 -2.90
CA GLY A 189 14.96 -14.03 -3.42
C GLY A 189 14.91 -15.22 -4.37
N ILE A 190 13.75 -15.86 -4.43
CA ILE A 190 13.43 -16.89 -5.43
C ILE A 190 12.13 -16.47 -6.09
N LEU A 191 12.14 -16.33 -7.42
CA LEU A 191 10.95 -16.10 -8.24
C LEU A 191 10.44 -17.45 -8.75
N ALA A 192 9.47 -18.02 -8.05
CA ALA A 192 9.04 -19.42 -8.20
C ALA A 192 8.57 -19.74 -9.63
N HIS A 193 7.86 -18.79 -10.25
CA HIS A 193 7.21 -18.99 -11.54
C HIS A 193 8.08 -18.56 -12.73
N ILE A 194 9.25 -17.96 -12.50
CA ILE A 194 10.12 -17.46 -13.57
C ILE A 194 11.21 -18.48 -13.89
N LEU A 195 11.14 -19.05 -15.08
CA LEU A 195 12.11 -19.99 -15.63
C LEU A 195 12.76 -19.34 -16.87
N LEU A 196 14.04 -18.96 -16.78
CA LEU A 196 14.74 -18.27 -17.88
C LEU A 196 15.23 -19.26 -18.95
N SER A 197 16.25 -20.05 -18.61
CA SER A 197 16.86 -21.05 -19.49
C SER A 197 17.07 -22.40 -18.79
N SER A 198 16.99 -22.41 -17.45
CA SER A 198 16.99 -23.62 -16.62
C SER A 198 15.57 -24.04 -16.30
N SER A 199 15.36 -25.34 -16.06
CA SER A 199 14.11 -25.87 -15.49
C SER A 199 13.91 -25.56 -14.00
N ALA A 200 14.76 -24.70 -13.42
CA ALA A 200 14.74 -24.30 -12.03
C ALA A 200 14.28 -22.84 -11.88
N PRO A 201 13.56 -22.51 -10.78
CA PRO A 201 13.16 -21.14 -10.45
C PRO A 201 14.31 -20.15 -10.49
N LEU A 202 14.01 -18.90 -10.84
CA LEU A 202 15.02 -17.83 -10.89
C LEU A 202 15.45 -17.43 -9.47
N HIS A 203 16.69 -17.77 -9.13
CA HIS A 203 17.36 -17.31 -7.92
C HIS A 203 17.92 -15.89 -8.12
N VAL A 204 17.68 -15.02 -7.15
CA VAL A 204 18.09 -13.63 -7.16
C VAL A 204 18.86 -13.33 -5.88
N SER A 205 20.16 -13.13 -6.00
CA SER A 205 21.01 -12.75 -4.85
C SER A 205 20.65 -11.34 -4.36
N ARG A 206 20.43 -10.42 -5.30
CA ARG A 206 20.05 -9.04 -4.99
C ARG A 206 19.22 -8.43 -6.10
N PHE A 207 18.20 -7.68 -5.74
CA PHE A 207 17.52 -6.78 -6.66
C PHE A 207 17.44 -5.40 -6.05
N LYS A 208 17.67 -4.37 -6.86
CA LYS A 208 17.49 -2.97 -6.47
C LYS A 208 16.77 -2.25 -7.60
N GLY A 209 15.70 -1.53 -7.28
CA GLY A 209 14.99 -0.78 -8.29
C GLY A 209 14.12 0.35 -7.78
N ARG A 210 13.76 1.23 -8.72
CA ARG A 210 12.75 2.28 -8.53
C ARG A 210 11.51 1.92 -9.34
N VAL A 211 10.38 1.88 -8.66
CA VAL A 211 9.07 1.59 -9.22
C VAL A 211 8.18 2.81 -9.04
N ALA A 212 7.56 3.28 -10.11
CA ALA A 212 6.49 4.26 -10.06
C ALA A 212 5.15 3.53 -10.08
N LEU A 213 4.17 4.04 -9.35
CA LEU A 213 2.78 3.60 -9.44
C LEU A 213 1.99 4.77 -10.03
N ARG A 214 1.28 4.53 -11.13
CA ARG A 214 0.39 5.51 -11.77
C ARG A 214 -0.83 4.80 -12.31
N ASP A 215 -2.02 5.30 -12.00
CA ASP A 215 -3.29 4.76 -12.52
C ASP A 215 -3.44 3.23 -12.36
N GLY A 216 -2.96 2.68 -11.23
CA GLY A 216 -2.98 1.23 -10.96
C GLY A 216 -1.96 0.40 -11.75
N GLN A 217 -1.01 1.04 -12.43
CA GLN A 217 0.11 0.40 -13.13
C GLN A 217 1.43 0.71 -12.41
N PHE A 218 2.16 -0.35 -12.09
CA PHE A 218 3.53 -0.29 -11.62
C PHE A 218 4.47 -0.24 -12.82
N GLU A 219 5.37 0.74 -12.85
CA GLU A 219 6.41 0.89 -13.86
C GLU A 219 7.77 0.78 -13.19
N ILE A 220 8.57 -0.22 -13.60
CA ILE A 220 9.97 -0.35 -13.19
C ILE A 220 10.79 0.56 -14.10
N GLN A 221 11.19 1.71 -13.56
CA GLN A 221 11.95 2.72 -14.32
C GLN A 221 13.42 2.34 -14.44
N GLU A 222 14.00 1.89 -13.34
CA GLU A 222 15.40 1.48 -13.25
C GLU A 222 15.49 0.31 -12.27
N GLY A 223 15.83 -0.88 -12.75
CA GLY A 223 16.07 -2.05 -11.92
C GLY A 223 17.39 -2.73 -12.26
N LYS A 224 18.06 -3.26 -11.25
CA LYS A 224 19.23 -4.12 -11.37
C LYS A 224 18.98 -5.40 -10.59
N LEU A 225 19.01 -6.53 -11.29
CA LEU A 225 18.83 -7.87 -10.73
C LEU A 225 20.14 -8.64 -10.86
N GLU A 226 20.62 -9.18 -9.75
CA GLU A 226 21.83 -9.99 -9.66
C GLU A 226 21.42 -11.44 -9.41
N ALA A 227 21.71 -12.32 -10.36
CA ALA A 227 21.43 -13.74 -10.30
C ALA A 227 22.71 -14.56 -10.57
N PRO A 228 22.75 -15.87 -10.25
CA PRO A 228 23.89 -16.72 -10.57
C PRO A 228 24.23 -16.75 -12.08
N SER A 229 23.23 -16.54 -12.94
CA SER A 229 23.40 -16.48 -14.40
C SER A 229 23.97 -15.14 -14.90
N GLY A 230 24.03 -14.10 -14.06
CA GLY A 230 24.54 -12.79 -14.42
C GLY A 230 23.72 -11.63 -13.86
N ILE A 231 24.08 -10.42 -14.27
CA ILE A 231 23.39 -9.18 -13.91
C ILE A 231 22.41 -8.81 -15.03
N TYR A 232 21.19 -8.43 -14.67
CA TYR A 232 20.15 -7.99 -15.60
C TYR A 232 19.67 -6.58 -15.25
N HIS A 233 19.53 -5.75 -16.27
CA HIS A 233 18.74 -4.53 -16.20
C HIS A 233 17.27 -4.86 -16.34
N VAL A 234 16.47 -4.43 -15.37
CA VAL A 234 15.05 -4.69 -15.29
C VAL A 234 14.27 -3.43 -15.62
N SER A 235 13.35 -3.53 -16.56
CA SER A 235 12.40 -2.47 -16.89
C SER A 235 11.06 -3.07 -17.32
N GLY A 236 10.04 -2.23 -17.39
CA GLY A 236 8.72 -2.64 -17.89
C GLY A 236 7.63 -2.33 -16.89
N THR A 237 6.48 -2.96 -17.08
CA THR A 237 5.28 -2.65 -16.31
C THR A 237 4.57 -3.87 -15.78
N ALA A 238 3.90 -3.69 -14.66
CA ALA A 238 3.01 -4.67 -14.05
C ALA A 238 1.72 -3.94 -13.65
N SER A 239 0.56 -4.56 -13.86
CA SER A 239 -0.71 -4.02 -13.35
C SER A 239 -1.32 -4.97 -12.33
N LEU A 240 -2.10 -4.41 -11.40
CA LEU A 240 -2.91 -5.21 -10.47
C LEU A 240 -3.97 -6.06 -11.21
N GLY A 241 -4.29 -5.73 -12.46
CA GLY A 241 -5.17 -6.49 -13.35
C GLY A 241 -4.50 -7.69 -14.04
N ASN A 242 -3.47 -8.27 -13.42
CA ASN A 242 -2.78 -9.48 -13.88
C ASN A 242 -2.03 -9.37 -15.21
N LYS A 243 -1.53 -8.19 -15.60
CA LYS A 243 -0.65 -8.07 -16.77
C LYS A 243 0.77 -7.74 -16.35
N LEU A 244 1.69 -8.62 -16.70
CA LEU A 244 3.13 -8.41 -16.66
C LEU A 244 3.63 -8.15 -18.08
N ASP A 245 4.51 -7.15 -18.22
CA ASP A 245 5.39 -6.95 -19.37
C ASP A 245 6.72 -6.43 -18.84
N ILE A 246 7.58 -7.36 -18.45
CA ILE A 246 8.89 -7.09 -17.84
C ILE A 246 9.98 -7.53 -18.81
N ARG A 247 11.03 -6.72 -18.93
CA ARG A 247 12.24 -7.02 -19.69
C ARG A 247 13.41 -7.16 -18.75
N LEU A 248 14.15 -8.25 -18.94
CA LEU A 248 15.42 -8.54 -18.28
C LEU A 248 16.51 -8.49 -19.36
N LEU A 249 17.33 -7.45 -19.38
CA LEU A 249 18.40 -7.31 -20.35
C LEU A 249 19.74 -7.60 -19.69
N HIS A 250 20.44 -8.63 -20.17
CA HIS A 250 21.81 -8.91 -19.71
C HIS A 250 22.81 -8.00 -20.43
N ASP A 251 22.67 -7.92 -21.76
CA ASP A 251 23.42 -7.04 -22.65
C ASP A 251 22.52 -6.57 -23.81
N ALA A 252 23.10 -5.94 -24.84
CA ALA A 252 22.35 -5.41 -25.98
C ALA A 252 21.69 -6.49 -26.87
N SER A 253 22.13 -7.75 -26.74
CA SER A 253 21.81 -8.88 -27.63
C SER A 253 21.07 -10.00 -26.90
N HIS A 254 21.28 -10.13 -25.60
CA HIS A 254 20.73 -11.19 -24.75
C HIS A 254 19.80 -10.60 -23.68
N GLY A 255 18.56 -11.05 -23.70
CA GLY A 255 17.59 -10.74 -22.66
C GLY A 255 16.42 -11.69 -22.65
N PHE A 256 15.49 -11.43 -21.74
CA PHE A 256 14.23 -12.15 -21.61
C PHE A 256 13.09 -11.14 -21.53
N SER A 257 11.96 -11.50 -22.14
CA SER A 257 10.69 -10.83 -21.94
C SER A 257 9.79 -11.77 -21.14
N ILE A 258 9.24 -11.24 -20.05
CA ILE A 258 8.31 -11.91 -19.16
C ILE A 258 6.96 -11.24 -19.36
N THR A 259 5.99 -12.00 -19.87
CA THR A 259 4.63 -11.53 -20.13
C THR A 259 3.60 -12.41 -19.43
N GLY A 260 2.31 -12.09 -19.51
CA GLY A 260 1.25 -12.90 -18.91
C GLY A 260 0.86 -12.41 -17.53
N THR A 261 0.58 -13.33 -16.59
CA THR A 261 0.14 -13.00 -15.24
C THR A 261 1.21 -13.33 -14.21
N LEU A 262 1.06 -12.87 -12.96
CA LEU A 262 2.00 -13.20 -11.89
C LEU A 262 2.03 -14.69 -11.56
N ALA A 263 0.86 -15.34 -11.62
CA ALA A 263 0.71 -16.78 -11.36
C ALA A 263 1.15 -17.65 -12.56
N GLU A 264 0.95 -17.16 -13.79
CA GLU A 264 1.31 -17.86 -15.03
C GLU A 264 2.12 -16.94 -15.96
N PRO A 265 3.37 -16.61 -15.58
CA PRO A 265 4.24 -15.80 -16.41
C PRO A 265 4.77 -16.63 -17.59
N ARG A 266 4.93 -15.96 -18.73
CA ARG A 266 5.48 -16.52 -19.96
C ARG A 266 6.82 -15.86 -20.23
N VAL A 267 7.87 -16.66 -20.21
CA VAL A 267 9.23 -16.20 -20.47
C VAL A 267 9.60 -16.54 -21.91
N SER A 268 10.10 -15.54 -22.63
CA SER A 268 10.66 -15.71 -23.98
C SER A 268 12.02 -15.04 -24.08
N ALA A 269 12.99 -15.70 -24.70
CA ALA A 269 14.28 -15.10 -24.99
C ALA A 269 14.13 -13.97 -26.02
N VAL A 270 14.77 -12.83 -25.75
CA VAL A 270 14.88 -11.70 -26.68
C VAL A 270 16.27 -11.74 -27.27
N THR A 271 16.36 -12.25 -28.50
CA THR A 271 17.53 -12.09 -29.38
C THR A 271 17.19 -11.00 -30.39
N ARG A 272 17.91 -9.86 -30.38
CA ARG A 272 17.85 -8.95 -31.53
C ARG A 272 18.47 -9.69 -32.74
N PRO A 273 17.87 -9.64 -33.94
CA PRO A 273 18.58 -10.03 -35.13
C PRO A 273 19.82 -9.15 -35.26
N GLU A 274 20.98 -9.74 -35.53
CA GLU A 274 22.15 -9.00 -36.00
C GLU A 274 21.67 -8.11 -37.15
N THR A 275 21.98 -6.82 -37.06
CA THR A 275 21.80 -5.87 -38.17
C THR A 275 22.56 -6.42 -39.37
N GLN A 276 21.88 -7.19 -40.24
CA GLN A 276 22.44 -7.60 -41.53
C GLN A 276 22.69 -6.30 -42.30
N ALA A 277 23.95 -5.88 -42.31
CA ALA A 277 24.43 -4.85 -43.20
C ALA A 277 24.14 -5.34 -44.63
N ALA A 278 23.07 -4.82 -45.23
CA ALA A 278 22.79 -5.01 -46.64
C ALA A 278 23.91 -4.33 -47.43
N LEU A 279 24.86 -5.13 -47.92
CA LEU A 279 25.79 -4.72 -48.96
C LEU A 279 24.97 -4.45 -50.23
N LYS A 280 24.92 -3.19 -50.63
CA LYS A 280 24.30 -2.75 -51.89
C LYS A 280 25.27 -3.01 -53.05
N PRO A 281 24.81 -3.55 -54.19
CA PRO A 281 25.64 -3.93 -55.34
C PRO A 281 26.29 -2.74 -56.05
#